data_AF-A0A7K3LI31-F1
#
_entry.id   AF-A0A7K3LI31-F1
#
_cell.length_a   1.000
_cell.length_b   1.000
_cell.length_c   1.000
_cell.angle_alpha   90.00
_cell.angle_beta   90.00
_cell.angle_gamma   90.00
#
_symmetry.space_group_name_H-M   'P 1'
#
loop_
_entity.id
_entity.type
_entity.pdbx_description
1 polymer ?
#
loop_
_entity_poly.entity_id
_entity_poly.type
_entity_poly.pdbx_seq_one_letter_code
_entity_poly.pdbx_strand_id
1 'polypeptide(L)'
;MGRIFPSNGGDYRGPSANADIDASRVSVFVDYDHGVVAVRQNPTSAIDGQRGGAAAAVPNVHVAQAPDGRLTIDYNAHDAYEFPLGTLGNLTVNGRITFDPRVDGTVGLGGNTTIYPSMETYQYRDGVAPAQLQWTPANSGSPWGPSTSLERHHWIGDTSIRAVRPDMPSWKWELENAVPYNALPFFDDPFVSNTTQLTDPFKNVVPTVKMGR
;
A
#
# COMPACT_ATOMS: atom_id res chain seq x y z
N MET A 1 9.04 7.85 -21.80
CA MET A 1 10.42 8.09 -21.30
C MET A 1 10.34 8.68 -19.91
N GLY A 2 10.95 8.03 -18.91
CA GLY A 2 10.92 8.45 -17.51
C GLY A 2 11.66 9.76 -17.22
N ARG A 3 11.45 10.35 -16.04
CA ARG A 3 11.97 11.67 -15.64
C ARG A 3 13.09 11.52 -14.61
N ILE A 4 14.14 12.34 -14.75
CA ILE A 4 15.28 12.35 -13.80
C ILE A 4 14.93 13.18 -12.53
N PHE A 5 14.08 14.20 -12.68
CA PHE A 5 13.57 15.02 -11.57
C PHE A 5 12.07 15.29 -11.76
N PRO A 6 11.19 14.34 -11.44
CA PRO A 6 9.75 14.55 -11.57
C PRO A 6 9.27 15.61 -10.58
N SER A 7 8.54 16.62 -11.08
CA SER A 7 7.77 17.55 -10.25
C SER A 7 6.29 17.24 -10.44
N ASN A 8 5.70 16.64 -9.41
CA ASN A 8 4.31 16.22 -9.39
C ASN A 8 3.51 17.06 -8.40
N GLY A 9 2.27 17.39 -8.74
CA GLY A 9 1.37 18.05 -7.80
C GLY A 9 1.06 17.14 -6.62
N GLY A 10 1.00 17.69 -5.41
CA GLY A 10 0.56 17.01 -4.19
C GLY A 10 -0.96 17.09 -3.96
N ASP A 11 -1.45 16.52 -2.85
CA ASP A 11 -2.88 16.52 -2.49
C ASP A 11 -3.28 17.75 -1.63
N TYR A 12 -2.29 18.57 -1.24
CA TYR A 12 -2.44 19.85 -0.53
C TYR A 12 -3.41 19.84 0.66
N ARG A 13 -3.36 18.77 1.47
CA ARG A 13 -4.21 18.62 2.67
C ARG A 13 -3.50 17.96 3.84
N GLY A 14 -4.12 18.05 5.01
CA GLY A 14 -3.79 17.26 6.19
C GLY A 14 -4.62 15.97 6.30
N PRO A 15 -4.44 15.21 7.40
CA PRO A 15 -5.20 14.00 7.66
C PRO A 15 -6.69 14.30 7.81
N SER A 16 -7.54 13.47 7.22
CA SER A 16 -9.00 13.61 7.28
C SER A 16 -9.69 12.29 6.98
N ALA A 17 -10.50 11.82 7.92
CA ALA A 17 -11.40 10.69 7.72
C ALA A 17 -12.53 10.97 6.71
N ASN A 18 -12.67 12.21 6.23
CA ASN A 18 -13.67 12.59 5.24
C ASN A 18 -13.03 13.07 3.93
N ALA A 19 -11.74 12.78 3.72
CA ALA A 19 -11.09 13.05 2.45
C ALA A 19 -11.77 12.22 1.34
N ASP A 20 -12.03 12.87 0.21
CA ASP A 20 -12.55 12.19 -0.98
C ASP A 20 -11.46 11.26 -1.54
N ILE A 21 -11.88 10.25 -2.29
CA ILE A 21 -11.03 9.18 -2.82
C ILE A 21 -9.98 9.70 -3.80
N ASP A 22 -10.19 10.87 -4.41
CA ASP A 22 -9.27 11.55 -5.32
C ASP A 22 -8.24 12.44 -4.60
N ALA A 23 -8.45 12.72 -3.32
CA ALA A 23 -7.55 13.50 -2.48
C ALA A 23 -6.44 12.63 -1.86
N SER A 24 -5.92 11.64 -2.57
CA SER A 24 -4.82 10.78 -2.11
C SER A 24 -3.97 10.32 -3.29
N ARG A 25 -2.76 9.80 -3.04
CA ARG A 25 -2.01 9.10 -4.09
C ARG A 25 -2.52 7.68 -4.31
N VAL A 26 -2.75 6.99 -3.21
CA VAL A 26 -3.22 5.60 -3.17
C VAL A 26 -4.30 5.52 -2.10
N SER A 27 -5.41 4.87 -2.43
CA SER A 27 -6.48 4.54 -1.49
C SER A 27 -6.69 3.04 -1.47
N VAL A 28 -6.78 2.47 -0.26
CA VAL A 28 -7.10 1.08 -0.02
C VAL A 28 -8.40 1.03 0.78
N PHE A 29 -9.38 0.28 0.28
CA PHE A 29 -10.65 0.04 0.94
C PHE A 29 -10.77 -1.45 1.26
N VAL A 30 -11.12 -1.74 2.51
CA VAL A 30 -11.42 -3.08 2.99
C VAL A 30 -12.83 -3.05 3.57
N ASP A 31 -13.72 -3.80 2.95
CA ASP A 31 -15.08 -4.00 3.41
C ASP A 31 -15.21 -5.44 3.92
N TYR A 32 -15.21 -5.58 5.24
CA TYR A 32 -15.33 -6.88 5.91
C TYR A 32 -16.72 -7.49 5.77
N ASP A 33 -17.77 -6.68 5.67
CA ASP A 33 -19.15 -7.14 5.61
C ASP A 33 -19.47 -7.73 4.23
N HIS A 34 -18.89 -7.15 3.17
CA HIS A 34 -19.08 -7.60 1.79
C HIS A 34 -17.90 -8.42 1.24
N GLY A 35 -16.82 -8.58 2.02
CA GLY A 35 -15.63 -9.33 1.61
C GLY A 35 -14.89 -8.70 0.42
N VAL A 36 -14.82 -7.37 0.37
CA VAL A 36 -14.23 -6.62 -0.75
C VAL A 36 -12.92 -5.96 -0.32
N VAL A 37 -11.90 -6.11 -1.15
CA VAL A 37 -10.68 -5.30 -1.11
C VAL A 37 -10.55 -4.56 -2.43
N ALA A 38 -10.49 -3.23 -2.36
CA ALA A 38 -10.31 -2.38 -3.53
C ALA A 38 -9.11 -1.45 -3.32
N VAL A 39 -8.25 -1.35 -4.33
CA VAL A 39 -7.12 -0.44 -4.31
C VAL A 39 -7.17 0.45 -5.53
N ARG A 40 -6.98 1.75 -5.30
CA ARG A 40 -6.95 2.78 -6.33
C ARG A 40 -5.65 3.55 -6.23
N GLN A 41 -4.98 3.73 -7.37
CA GLN A 41 -3.93 4.73 -7.51
C GLN A 41 -4.46 5.89 -8.35
N ASN A 42 -4.33 7.11 -7.82
CA ASN A 42 -4.71 8.31 -8.56
C ASN A 42 -3.66 8.69 -9.62
N PRO A 43 -4.08 9.35 -10.72
CA PRO A 43 -3.14 9.76 -11.75
C PRO A 43 -2.02 10.64 -11.20
N THR A 44 -0.82 10.44 -11.72
CA THR A 44 0.27 11.39 -11.50
C THR A 44 0.04 12.61 -12.39
N SER A 45 -0.06 13.79 -11.77
CA SER A 45 -0.15 15.08 -12.46
C SER A 45 1.21 15.77 -12.46
N ALA A 46 1.81 15.88 -13.63
CA ALA A 46 3.05 16.61 -13.82
C ALA A 46 2.81 18.12 -13.81
N ILE A 47 3.61 18.85 -13.02
CA ILE A 47 3.53 20.32 -12.92
C ILE A 47 4.82 21.03 -13.38
N ASP A 48 5.76 20.28 -13.96
CA ASP A 48 7.05 20.81 -14.44
C ASP A 48 6.96 21.70 -15.70
N GLY A 49 5.77 21.88 -16.27
CA GLY A 49 5.53 22.71 -17.46
C GLY A 49 6.18 22.19 -18.75
N GLN A 50 7.02 21.16 -18.68
CA GLN A 50 7.72 20.55 -19.81
C GLN A 50 6.85 19.51 -20.52
N ARG A 51 5.94 18.87 -19.76
CA ARG A 51 4.94 17.93 -20.26
C ARG A 51 3.66 18.10 -19.46
N GLY A 52 2.76 18.97 -19.94
CA GLY A 52 1.39 19.00 -19.41
C GLY A 52 0.77 17.61 -19.59
N GLY A 53 0.20 17.04 -18.52
CA GLY A 53 -0.47 15.75 -18.61
C GLY A 53 -0.68 15.06 -17.27
N ALA A 54 -1.64 14.13 -17.28
CA ALA A 54 -1.86 13.16 -16.23
C ALA A 54 -1.59 11.77 -16.80
N ALA A 55 -0.91 10.91 -16.05
CA ALA A 55 -0.74 9.50 -16.38
C ALA A 55 -1.14 8.63 -15.20
N ALA A 56 -1.86 7.54 -15.49
CA ALA A 56 -2.24 6.55 -14.50
C ALA A 56 -1.30 5.34 -14.59
N ALA A 57 -0.96 4.77 -13.44
CA ALA A 57 -0.34 3.46 -13.32
C ALA A 57 -1.24 2.56 -12.47
N VAL A 58 -1.09 1.25 -12.64
CA VAL A 58 -1.82 0.25 -11.86
C VAL A 58 -0.91 -0.20 -10.72
N PRO A 59 -1.34 -0.12 -9.45
CA PRO A 59 -0.55 -0.63 -8.34
C PRO A 59 -0.49 -2.15 -8.40
N ASN A 60 0.64 -2.72 -7.99
CA ASN A 60 0.77 -4.15 -7.75
C ASN A 60 0.29 -4.41 -6.31
N VAL A 61 -0.71 -5.27 -6.13
CA VAL A 61 -1.32 -5.52 -4.83
C VAL A 61 -1.54 -7.01 -4.64
N HIS A 62 -1.14 -7.53 -3.49
CA HIS A 62 -1.26 -8.92 -3.09
C HIS A 62 -1.98 -9.03 -1.75
N VAL A 63 -2.90 -9.99 -1.65
CA VAL A 63 -3.80 -10.12 -0.50
C VAL A 63 -3.86 -11.56 -0.01
N ALA A 64 -3.83 -11.72 1.31
CA ALA A 64 -4.02 -12.98 2.02
C ALA A 64 -4.98 -12.80 3.21
N GLN A 65 -5.89 -13.75 3.41
CA GLN A 65 -6.81 -13.74 4.54
C GLN A 65 -6.65 -15.01 5.38
N ALA A 66 -6.54 -14.88 6.71
CA ALA A 66 -6.51 -16.00 7.63
C ALA A 66 -7.93 -16.43 8.07
N PRO A 67 -8.12 -17.66 8.59
CA PRO A 67 -9.43 -18.14 9.06
C PRO A 67 -10.03 -17.31 10.21
N ASP A 68 -9.19 -16.61 10.98
CA ASP A 68 -9.60 -15.70 12.05
C ASP A 68 -10.05 -14.31 11.51
N GLY A 69 -10.05 -14.12 10.20
CA GLY A 69 -10.42 -12.87 9.54
C GLY A 69 -9.28 -11.87 9.39
N ARG A 70 -8.08 -12.13 9.92
CA ARG A 70 -6.92 -11.26 9.67
C ARG A 70 -6.67 -11.16 8.17
N LEU A 71 -6.42 -9.93 7.70
CA LEU A 71 -6.19 -9.64 6.30
C LEU A 71 -4.84 -8.95 6.16
N THR A 72 -3.94 -9.53 5.38
CA THR A 72 -2.68 -8.86 5.01
C THR A 72 -2.74 -8.41 3.57
N ILE A 73 -2.50 -7.11 3.38
CA ILE A 73 -2.39 -6.46 2.08
C ILE A 73 -0.96 -6.01 1.92
N ASP A 74 -0.37 -6.45 0.84
CA ASP A 74 0.85 -5.90 0.33
C ASP A 74 0.55 -5.05 -0.90
N TYR A 75 1.00 -3.79 -0.90
CA TYR A 75 0.80 -2.87 -2.02
C TYR A 75 2.11 -2.25 -2.47
N ASN A 76 2.22 -2.03 -3.78
CA ASN A 76 3.31 -1.30 -4.41
C ASN A 76 2.76 -0.41 -5.53
N ALA A 77 2.83 0.90 -5.31
CA ALA A 77 2.38 1.94 -6.22
C ALA A 77 3.56 2.81 -6.65
N HIS A 78 3.57 3.29 -7.89
CA HIS A 78 4.70 4.06 -8.44
C HIS A 78 4.22 5.24 -9.27
N ASP A 79 5.06 6.26 -9.40
CA ASP A 79 4.82 7.37 -10.33
C ASP A 79 4.70 6.80 -11.76
N ALA A 80 3.62 7.16 -12.47
CA ALA A 80 3.38 6.68 -13.83
C ALA A 80 4.40 7.20 -14.86
N TYR A 81 5.16 8.23 -14.50
CA TYR A 81 6.29 8.77 -15.26
C TYR A 81 7.66 8.34 -14.68
N GLU A 82 7.68 7.44 -13.69
CA GLU A 82 8.92 6.93 -13.10
C GLU A 82 9.81 6.28 -14.17
N PHE A 83 11.11 6.37 -13.98
CA PHE A 83 12.03 5.66 -14.85
C PHE A 83 12.00 4.17 -14.49
N PRO A 84 11.96 3.22 -15.45
CA PRO A 84 11.85 1.79 -15.13
C PRO A 84 12.91 1.27 -14.14
N LEU A 85 14.13 1.82 -14.16
CA LEU A 85 15.17 1.48 -13.17
C LEU A 85 14.84 1.98 -11.75
N GLY A 86 14.11 3.08 -11.60
CA GLY A 86 13.63 3.57 -10.30
C GLY A 86 12.59 2.62 -9.70
N THR A 87 11.65 2.14 -10.51
CA THR A 87 10.70 1.09 -10.09
C THR A 87 11.41 -0.22 -9.74
N LEU A 88 12.41 -0.63 -10.52
CA LEU A 88 13.26 -1.81 -10.22
C LEU A 88 14.14 -1.60 -8.98
N GLY A 89 14.52 -0.35 -8.67
CA GLY A 89 15.27 0.03 -7.48
C GLY A 89 14.40 0.31 -6.25
N ASN A 90 13.12 -0.06 -6.30
CA ASN A 90 12.15 0.13 -5.22
C ASN A 90 11.93 1.60 -4.79
N LEU A 91 12.11 2.55 -5.71
CA LEU A 91 11.69 3.95 -5.53
C LEU A 91 10.18 4.06 -5.75
N THR A 92 9.42 3.39 -4.90
CA THR A 92 7.96 3.27 -5.00
C THR A 92 7.30 3.52 -3.66
N VAL A 93 6.00 3.80 -3.67
CA VAL A 93 5.18 3.92 -2.47
C VAL A 93 4.61 2.53 -2.16
N ASN A 94 5.18 1.88 -1.16
CA ASN A 94 4.85 0.49 -0.86
C ASN A 94 4.74 0.20 0.64
N GLY A 95 4.18 -0.95 0.97
CA GLY A 95 4.07 -1.45 2.34
C GLY A 95 3.28 -2.75 2.46
N ARG A 96 3.45 -3.41 3.60
CA ARG A 96 2.70 -4.60 4.02
C ARG A 96 1.95 -4.29 5.31
N ILE A 97 0.62 -4.31 5.22
CA ILE A 97 -0.29 -3.92 6.29
C ILE A 97 -1.19 -5.11 6.63
N THR A 98 -1.39 -5.35 7.92
CA THR A 98 -2.30 -6.36 8.43
C THR A 98 -3.42 -5.71 9.24
N PHE A 99 -4.64 -6.06 8.86
CA PHE A 99 -5.86 -5.74 9.60
C PHE A 99 -6.26 -6.93 10.46
N ASP A 100 -6.57 -6.66 11.72
CA ASP A 100 -6.94 -7.65 12.73
C ASP A 100 -8.35 -7.37 13.27
N PRO A 101 -9.40 -7.97 12.68
CA PRO A 101 -10.77 -7.73 13.11
C PRO A 101 -11.01 -8.32 14.50
N ARG A 102 -11.67 -7.56 15.36
CA ARG A 102 -11.99 -7.95 16.74
C ARG A 102 -13.46 -8.27 16.90
N VAL A 103 -13.77 -9.06 17.91
CA VAL A 103 -15.14 -9.50 18.25
C VAL A 103 -16.07 -8.31 18.56
N ASP A 104 -15.53 -7.19 19.06
CA ASP A 104 -16.28 -5.95 19.32
C ASP A 104 -16.51 -5.09 18.07
N GLY A 105 -16.17 -5.62 16.89
CA GLY A 105 -16.26 -4.97 15.60
C GLY A 105 -15.18 -3.92 15.36
N THR A 106 -14.22 -3.68 16.26
CA THR A 106 -13.06 -2.83 15.98
C THR A 106 -12.04 -3.56 15.11
N VAL A 107 -11.18 -2.82 14.42
CA VAL A 107 -10.09 -3.40 13.63
C VAL A 107 -8.75 -2.91 14.18
N GLY A 108 -7.83 -3.83 14.43
CA GLY A 108 -6.43 -3.54 14.70
C GLY A 108 -5.67 -3.36 13.39
N LEU A 109 -4.60 -2.57 13.44
CA LEU A 109 -3.68 -2.40 12.32
C LEU A 109 -2.26 -2.63 12.82
N GLY A 110 -1.46 -3.36 12.06
CA GLY A 110 -0.02 -3.47 12.24
C GLY A 110 0.67 -3.66 10.90
N GLY A 111 1.87 -3.15 10.71
CA GLY A 111 2.57 -3.33 9.44
C GLY A 111 3.75 -2.40 9.26
N ASN A 112 4.35 -2.46 8.07
CA ASN A 112 5.46 -1.62 7.71
C ASN A 112 5.22 -0.96 6.35
N THR A 113 5.45 0.34 6.28
CA THR A 113 5.24 1.14 5.07
C THR A 113 6.42 2.06 4.83
N THR A 114 6.58 2.47 3.57
CA THR A 114 7.48 3.56 3.20
C THR A 114 7.25 4.80 4.07
N ILE A 115 8.33 5.51 4.40
CA ILE A 115 8.25 6.74 5.25
C ILE A 115 7.85 7.99 4.46
N TYR A 116 7.52 7.83 3.18
CA TYR A 116 7.06 8.87 2.27
C TYR A 116 6.11 8.26 1.22
N PRO A 117 4.98 8.89 0.86
CA PRO A 117 4.44 10.14 1.41
C PRO A 117 3.82 9.95 2.80
N SER A 118 2.96 10.86 3.25
CA SER A 118 2.16 10.67 4.46
C SER A 118 1.15 9.52 4.29
N MET A 119 0.81 8.85 5.38
CA MET A 119 -0.18 7.79 5.43
C MET A 119 -1.20 8.02 6.53
N GLU A 120 -2.46 7.75 6.25
CA GLU A 120 -3.56 7.72 7.22
C GLU A 120 -4.40 6.46 7.04
N THR A 121 -5.00 5.98 8.12
CA THR A 121 -5.93 4.85 8.08
C THR A 121 -7.03 5.05 9.10
N TYR A 122 -8.26 4.85 8.65
CA TYR A 122 -9.46 5.03 9.46
C TYR A 122 -10.33 3.77 9.39
N GLN A 123 -11.05 3.52 10.48
CA GLN A 123 -12.13 2.55 10.53
C GLN A 123 -13.47 3.28 10.50
N TYR A 124 -14.37 2.81 9.62
CA TYR A 124 -15.76 3.25 9.55
C TYR A 124 -16.66 2.14 10.08
N ARG A 125 -17.69 2.52 10.84
CA ARG A 125 -18.74 1.62 11.31
C ARG A 125 -20.08 2.36 11.30
N ASP A 126 -21.14 1.63 11.02
CA ASP A 126 -22.48 2.20 10.97
C ASP A 126 -22.87 2.87 12.29
N GLY A 127 -23.32 4.12 12.19
CA GLY A 127 -23.75 4.92 13.35
C GLY A 127 -22.63 5.35 14.29
N VAL A 128 -21.36 5.09 13.96
CA VAL A 128 -20.20 5.46 14.79
C VAL A 128 -19.31 6.44 14.03
N ALA A 129 -18.78 7.45 14.72
CA ALA A 129 -17.80 8.37 14.12
C ALA A 129 -16.54 7.59 13.66
N PRO A 130 -15.91 7.97 12.54
CA PRO A 130 -14.70 7.30 12.07
C PRO A 130 -13.60 7.30 13.14
N ALA A 131 -12.98 6.14 13.35
CA ALA A 131 -11.87 5.98 14.28
C ALA A 131 -10.54 5.99 13.52
N GLN A 132 -9.58 6.82 13.94
CA GLN A 132 -8.24 6.80 13.36
C GLN A 132 -7.45 5.58 13.89
N LEU A 133 -7.03 4.71 12.99
CA LEU A 133 -6.16 3.57 13.30
C LEU A 133 -4.68 3.95 13.22
N GLN A 134 -4.32 4.79 12.25
CA GLN A 134 -2.94 5.19 11.98
C GLN A 134 -2.89 6.59 11.35
N TRP A 135 -1.88 7.39 11.72
CA TRP A 135 -1.47 8.59 11.01
C TRP A 135 0.05 8.76 11.12
N THR A 136 0.71 8.91 9.98
CA THR A 136 2.13 9.25 9.89
C THR A 136 2.33 10.34 8.83
N PRO A 137 2.92 11.50 9.20
CA PRO A 137 3.31 12.49 8.22
C PRO A 137 4.45 11.97 7.34
N ALA A 138 4.59 12.53 6.15
CA ALA A 138 5.78 12.27 5.33
C ALA A 138 7.04 12.66 6.10
N ASN A 139 8.08 11.83 6.05
CA ASN A 139 9.36 12.11 6.72
C ASN A 139 10.04 13.39 6.22
N SER A 140 9.65 13.89 5.05
CA SER A 140 10.17 15.12 4.46
C SER A 140 9.08 15.84 3.68
N GLY A 141 8.97 17.16 3.87
CA GLY A 141 8.19 18.06 3.00
C GLY A 141 9.02 18.67 1.86
N SER A 142 10.28 18.27 1.72
CA SER A 142 11.17 18.76 0.66
C SER A 142 10.77 18.18 -0.71
N PRO A 143 10.98 18.92 -1.82
CA PRO A 143 10.88 18.36 -3.17
C PRO A 143 11.77 17.12 -3.41
N TRP A 144 12.84 16.96 -2.62
CA TRP A 144 13.74 15.80 -2.63
C TRP A 144 13.30 14.67 -1.68
N GLY A 145 12.14 14.82 -1.04
CA GLY A 145 11.55 13.82 -0.15
C GLY A 145 11.46 12.44 -0.80
N PRO A 146 10.87 12.31 -2.02
CA PRO A 146 10.78 11.02 -2.71
C PRO A 146 12.13 10.32 -2.89
N SER A 147 13.14 11.02 -3.41
CA SER A 147 14.44 10.43 -3.76
C SER A 147 15.30 10.02 -2.55
N THR A 148 14.90 10.44 -1.34
CA THR A 148 15.64 10.15 -0.11
C THR A 148 14.86 9.27 0.85
N SER A 149 13.60 8.95 0.55
CA SER A 149 12.68 8.36 1.53
C SER A 149 11.88 7.17 1.04
N LEU A 150 11.75 6.94 -0.26
CA LEU A 150 10.96 5.83 -0.80
C LEU A 150 11.61 4.46 -0.55
N GLU A 151 12.93 4.43 -0.39
CA GLU A 151 13.70 3.23 -0.03
C GLU A 151 13.68 2.91 1.47
N ARG A 152 13.06 3.78 2.29
CA ARG A 152 13.05 3.67 3.74
C ARG A 152 11.66 3.40 4.27
N HIS A 153 11.61 2.67 5.37
CA HIS A 153 10.42 2.02 5.89
C HIS A 153 10.29 2.26 7.40
N HIS A 154 9.07 2.32 7.92
CA HIS A 154 8.79 2.39 9.35
C HIS A 154 7.66 1.46 9.76
N TRP A 155 7.63 1.12 11.05
CA TRP A 155 6.49 0.41 11.63
C TRP A 155 5.30 1.36 11.81
N ILE A 156 4.11 0.84 11.54
CA ILE A 156 2.82 1.49 11.80
C ILE A 156 1.93 0.57 12.65
N GLY A 157 1.04 1.18 13.44
CA GLY A 157 0.10 0.46 14.29
C GLY A 157 0.77 -0.40 15.38
N ASP A 158 0.13 -1.52 15.70
CA ASP A 158 0.51 -2.43 16.78
C ASP A 158 1.49 -3.52 16.29
N THR A 159 2.72 -3.48 16.81
CA THR A 159 3.79 -4.43 16.48
C THR A 159 3.51 -5.88 16.92
N SER A 160 2.50 -6.11 17.77
CA SER A 160 2.06 -7.45 18.14
C SER A 160 1.21 -8.12 17.06
N ILE A 161 0.58 -7.33 16.17
CA ILE A 161 -0.21 -7.83 15.05
C ILE A 161 0.76 -8.35 13.97
N ARG A 162 0.65 -9.64 13.67
CA ARG A 162 1.53 -10.32 12.71
C ARG A 162 0.83 -10.51 11.37
N ALA A 163 1.61 -10.37 10.30
CA ALA A 163 1.20 -10.69 8.95
C ALA A 163 0.63 -12.11 8.85
N VAL A 164 -0.43 -12.23 8.05
CA VAL A 164 -1.00 -13.50 7.59
C VAL A 164 0.07 -14.20 6.77
N ARG A 165 0.38 -15.43 7.14
CA ARG A 165 1.37 -16.23 6.43
C ARG A 165 0.66 -16.89 5.25
N PRO A 166 1.22 -16.84 4.03
CA PRO A 166 0.74 -17.66 2.94
C PRO A 166 0.74 -19.14 3.34
N ASP A 167 -0.22 -19.88 2.80
CA ASP A 167 -0.31 -21.32 3.03
C ASP A 167 0.77 -22.06 2.22
N MET A 168 2.00 -22.07 2.74
CA MET A 168 3.13 -22.80 2.17
C MET A 168 4.04 -23.42 3.24
N PRO A 169 4.61 -24.63 3.01
CA PRO A 169 5.43 -25.34 3.99
C PRO A 169 6.73 -24.63 4.38
N SER A 170 7.30 -23.81 3.49
CA SER A 170 8.63 -23.20 3.62
C SER A 170 8.62 -21.71 3.97
N TRP A 171 7.50 -21.15 4.41
CA TRP A 171 7.42 -19.74 4.79
C TRP A 171 8.40 -19.41 5.93
N LYS A 172 9.33 -18.48 5.67
CA LYS A 172 10.29 -17.97 6.66
C LYS A 172 10.15 -16.46 6.83
N TRP A 173 9.68 -16.05 8.01
CA TRP A 173 9.52 -14.64 8.41
C TRP A 173 10.85 -13.86 8.40
N GLU A 174 11.99 -14.55 8.54
CA GLU A 174 13.34 -13.98 8.54
C GLU A 174 13.70 -13.31 7.20
N LEU A 175 13.07 -13.72 6.08
CA LEU A 175 13.32 -13.12 4.77
C LEU A 175 12.55 -11.80 4.56
N GLU A 176 11.42 -11.60 5.24
CA GLU A 176 10.61 -10.37 5.16
C GLU A 176 11.26 -9.16 5.86
N ASN A 177 12.15 -9.42 6.85
CA ASN A 177 12.89 -8.36 7.56
C ASN A 177 14.32 -8.16 7.03
N ALA A 178 14.87 -9.14 6.31
CA ALA A 178 16.25 -9.10 5.81
C ALA A 178 16.37 -8.54 4.38
N VAL A 179 15.28 -8.52 3.63
CA VAL A 179 15.23 -8.05 2.25
C VAL A 179 14.14 -6.99 2.21
N PRO A 180 14.45 -5.70 1.99
CA PRO A 180 13.41 -4.71 1.72
C PRO A 180 12.52 -5.26 0.60
N TYR A 181 11.22 -5.01 0.71
CA TYR A 181 10.25 -5.45 -0.27
C TYR A 181 10.76 -5.14 -1.71
N ASN A 182 10.81 -6.13 -2.62
CA ASN A 182 11.42 -6.00 -3.97
C ASN A 182 12.93 -5.61 -4.04
N ALA A 183 13.72 -5.73 -2.97
CA ALA A 183 15.09 -5.20 -2.95
C ALA A 183 16.07 -5.83 -3.94
N LEU A 184 15.72 -6.97 -4.53
CA LEU A 184 16.53 -7.61 -5.57
C LEU A 184 15.60 -8.26 -6.61
N PRO A 185 15.78 -7.99 -7.92
CA PRO A 185 14.96 -8.56 -9.00
C PRO A 185 15.16 -10.08 -9.21
N PHE A 186 15.86 -10.74 -8.29
CA PHE A 186 16.26 -12.16 -8.38
C PHE A 186 15.73 -13.02 -7.22
N PHE A 187 14.99 -12.42 -6.27
CA PHE A 187 14.35 -13.16 -5.19
C PHE A 187 12.83 -13.02 -5.28
N ASP A 188 12.15 -14.16 -5.40
CA ASP A 188 10.70 -14.22 -5.29
C ASP A 188 10.30 -13.98 -3.83
N ASP A 189 9.60 -12.87 -3.55
CA ASP A 189 8.96 -12.68 -2.26
C ASP A 189 7.92 -13.80 -2.08
N PRO A 190 8.08 -14.70 -1.07
CA PRO A 190 7.16 -15.81 -0.89
C PRO A 190 5.71 -15.36 -0.67
N PHE A 191 5.47 -14.12 -0.22
CA PHE A 191 4.12 -13.60 -0.01
C PHE A 191 3.49 -13.36 -1.36
N VAL A 192 4.14 -12.53 -2.17
CA VAL A 192 3.71 -12.14 -3.51
C VAL A 192 3.46 -13.39 -4.36
N SER A 193 4.37 -14.35 -4.32
CA SER A 193 4.30 -15.57 -5.12
C SER A 193 3.19 -16.54 -4.71
N ASN A 194 2.69 -16.48 -3.46
CA ASN A 194 1.75 -17.47 -2.92
C ASN A 194 0.38 -16.90 -2.54
N THR A 195 0.16 -15.60 -2.71
CA THR A 195 -1.10 -14.92 -2.35
C THR A 195 -1.92 -14.55 -3.59
N THR A 196 -3.03 -13.86 -3.40
CA THR A 196 -3.88 -13.40 -4.50
C THR A 196 -3.43 -12.02 -4.96
N GLN A 197 -2.96 -11.92 -6.20
CA GLN A 197 -2.76 -10.64 -6.85
C GLN A 197 -4.12 -10.03 -7.22
N LEU A 198 -4.37 -8.77 -6.86
CA LEU A 198 -5.54 -8.04 -7.35
C LEU A 198 -5.33 -7.69 -8.83
N THR A 199 -6.39 -7.81 -9.62
CA THR A 199 -6.35 -7.53 -11.06
C THR A 199 -7.30 -6.40 -11.41
N ASP A 200 -7.06 -5.75 -12.56
CA ASP A 200 -7.97 -4.75 -13.11
C ASP A 200 -9.35 -5.41 -13.39
N PRO A 201 -10.41 -5.01 -12.68
CA PRO A 201 -11.73 -5.66 -12.77
C PRO A 201 -12.42 -5.42 -14.12
N PHE A 202 -11.96 -4.45 -14.91
CA PHE A 202 -12.49 -4.20 -16.26
C PHE A 202 -11.78 -5.01 -17.33
N LYS A 203 -10.63 -5.62 -17.01
CA LYS A 203 -9.84 -6.43 -17.95
C LYS A 203 -9.87 -7.91 -17.62
N ASN A 204 -10.08 -8.26 -16.35
CA ASN A 204 -10.00 -9.62 -15.85
C ASN A 204 -11.17 -9.95 -14.93
N VAL A 205 -11.38 -11.24 -14.69
CA VAL A 205 -12.29 -11.71 -13.65
C VAL A 205 -11.74 -11.30 -12.28
N VAL A 206 -12.61 -10.77 -11.41
CA VAL A 206 -12.27 -10.42 -10.03
C VAL A 206 -11.80 -11.69 -9.30
N PRO A 207 -10.57 -11.73 -8.77
CA PRO A 207 -10.03 -12.93 -8.15
C PRO A 207 -10.56 -13.12 -6.73
N THR A 208 -10.66 -14.38 -6.30
CA THR A 208 -10.93 -14.73 -4.90
C THR A 208 -9.64 -14.67 -4.08
N VAL A 209 -9.71 -14.09 -2.88
CA VAL A 209 -8.58 -14.03 -1.95
C VAL A 209 -8.23 -15.44 -1.46
N LYS A 210 -6.94 -15.80 -1.56
CA LYS A 210 -6.41 -17.07 -1.04
C LYS A 210 -6.36 -17.03 0.47
N MET A 211 -6.64 -18.19 1.07
CA MET A 211 -6.49 -18.39 2.50
C MET A 211 -5.00 -18.48 2.89
N GLY A 212 -4.64 -17.87 4.00
CA GLY A 212 -3.37 -18.00 4.70
C GLY A 212 -3.57 -18.54 6.12
N ARG A 213 -2.53 -18.45 6.97
CA ARG A 213 -2.52 -18.91 8.37
C ARG A 213 -1.85 -17.90 9.32
#